data_AF-A0A2T1F6A4-F1
#
_entry.id   AF-A0A2T1F6A4-F1
#
_cell.length_a   1.000
_cell.length_b   1.000
_cell.length_c   1.000
_cell.angle_alpha   90.00
_cell.angle_beta   90.00
_cell.angle_gamma   90.00
#
_symmetry.space_group_name_H-M   'P 1'
#
loop_
_entity.id
_entity.type
_entity.pdbx_description
1 polymer ?
#
loop_
_entity_poly.entity_id
_entity_poly.type
_entity_poly.pdbx_seq_one_letter_code
_entity_poly.pdbx_strand_id
1 'polypeptide(L)'
;MTQSLETTSPVTPIYVPKLAYQIAMSQPQTHLFEVKLTVSNWHGELLDIKMPAWTPGSYLVRDYVRHLKDFSAVTSDGQKLTVVKAAKNHWQIDPDGSSEIVINYRIFANELTVRTNHLDATHGYFNPAALCFYIPGYEYCP
;
A
#
# COMPACT_ATOMS: atom_id res chain seq x y z
N MET A 1 -52.15 -25.66 -7.31
CA MET A 1 -50.72 -25.68 -7.71
C MET A 1 -50.25 -24.25 -7.68
N THR A 2 -49.53 -23.84 -6.64
CA THR A 2 -49.03 -22.46 -6.51
C THR A 2 -47.51 -22.56 -6.59
N GLN A 3 -46.93 -22.20 -7.73
CA GLN A 3 -45.47 -22.12 -7.87
C GLN A 3 -44.99 -20.79 -7.28
N SER A 4 -44.14 -20.87 -6.27
CA SER A 4 -43.38 -19.75 -5.72
C SER A 4 -42.25 -19.39 -6.69
N LEU A 5 -42.24 -18.15 -7.18
CA LEU A 5 -41.14 -17.60 -7.95
C LEU A 5 -39.99 -17.26 -7.00
N GLU A 6 -38.92 -18.06 -7.03
CA GLU A 6 -37.67 -17.78 -6.32
C GLU A 6 -36.95 -16.63 -7.03
N THR A 7 -36.98 -15.45 -6.42
CA THR A 7 -36.17 -14.30 -6.85
C THR A 7 -34.72 -14.57 -6.44
N THR A 8 -33.94 -15.19 -7.32
CA THR A 8 -32.48 -15.26 -7.15
C THR A 8 -31.90 -13.87 -7.42
N SER A 9 -31.55 -13.16 -6.36
CA SER A 9 -30.76 -11.94 -6.47
C SER A 9 -29.36 -12.28 -7.02
N PRO A 10 -28.82 -11.53 -7.99
CA PRO A 10 -27.49 -11.81 -8.51
C PRO A 10 -26.46 -11.62 -7.40
N VAL A 11 -25.69 -12.67 -7.10
CA VAL A 11 -24.55 -12.60 -6.19
C VAL A 11 -23.42 -11.89 -6.94
N THR A 12 -23.14 -10.63 -6.60
CA THR A 12 -21.94 -9.96 -7.08
C THR A 12 -20.72 -10.71 -6.54
N PRO A 13 -19.81 -11.20 -7.38
CA PRO A 13 -18.58 -11.83 -6.90
C PRO A 13 -17.77 -10.83 -6.07
N ILE A 14 -17.45 -11.20 -4.83
CA ILE A 14 -16.55 -10.43 -3.98
C ILE A 14 -15.13 -10.72 -4.44
N TYR A 15 -14.55 -9.78 -5.20
CA TYR A 15 -13.14 -9.84 -5.55
C TYR A 15 -12.31 -9.30 -4.39
N VAL A 16 -11.58 -10.20 -3.72
CA VAL A 16 -10.63 -9.82 -2.68
C VAL A 16 -9.28 -9.54 -3.35
N PRO A 17 -8.74 -8.31 -3.26
CA PRO A 17 -7.42 -8.01 -3.78
C PRO A 17 -6.37 -8.79 -3.01
N LYS A 18 -5.30 -9.18 -3.69
CA LYS A 18 -4.11 -9.79 -3.07
C LYS A 18 -3.01 -8.75 -3.00
N LEU A 19 -2.37 -8.63 -1.84
CA LEU A 19 -1.31 -7.65 -1.61
C LEU A 19 0.02 -8.37 -1.40
N ALA A 20 1.02 -8.06 -2.22
CA ALA A 20 2.37 -8.58 -2.05
C ALA A 20 3.35 -7.42 -1.86
N TYR A 21 4.05 -7.42 -0.72
CA TYR A 21 5.09 -6.44 -0.41
C TYR A 21 6.47 -7.06 -0.62
N GLN A 22 7.28 -6.45 -1.47
CA GLN A 22 8.70 -6.71 -1.57
C GLN A 22 9.45 -5.52 -0.95
N ILE A 23 10.28 -5.81 0.05
CA ILE A 23 11.11 -4.83 0.74
C ILE A 23 12.56 -5.16 0.41
N ALA A 24 13.27 -4.19 -0.16
CA ALA A 24 14.68 -4.30 -0.51
C ALA A 24 15.49 -3.15 0.10
N MET A 25 16.80 -3.35 0.13
CA MET A 25 17.77 -2.40 0.67
C MET A 25 19.08 -2.55 -0.12
N SER A 26 19.03 -2.22 -1.42
CA SER A 26 20.17 -2.46 -2.32
C SER A 26 21.42 -1.64 -1.92
N GLN A 27 21.21 -0.50 -1.27
CA GLN A 27 22.25 0.42 -0.81
C GLN A 27 21.97 0.89 0.63
N PRO A 28 22.17 0.04 1.64
CA PRO A 28 21.71 0.30 3.00
C PRO A 28 22.37 1.54 3.65
N GLN A 29 23.59 1.91 3.26
CA GLN A 29 24.27 3.14 3.69
C GLN A 29 23.54 4.44 3.31
N THR A 30 22.58 4.38 2.39
CA THR A 30 21.76 5.53 1.99
C THR A 30 20.56 5.76 2.90
N HIS A 31 20.34 4.85 3.87
CA HIS A 31 19.18 4.85 4.74
C HIS A 31 17.84 4.76 3.98
N LEU A 32 17.82 4.15 2.79
CA LEU A 32 16.60 4.02 1.98
C LEU A 32 16.17 2.55 1.90
N PHE A 33 14.97 2.26 2.42
CA PHE A 33 14.25 1.05 2.03
C PHE A 33 13.57 1.29 0.68
N GLU A 34 13.63 0.29 -0.18
CA GLU A 34 12.90 0.21 -1.44
C GLU A 34 11.70 -0.70 -1.23
N VAL A 35 10.50 -0.20 -1.54
CA VAL A 35 9.26 -0.96 -1.36
C VAL A 35 8.52 -1.03 -2.67
N LYS A 36 8.16 -2.26 -3.04
CA LYS A 36 7.24 -2.57 -4.12
C LYS A 36 6.00 -3.24 -3.53
N LEU A 37 4.85 -2.63 -3.73
CA LEU A 37 3.55 -3.20 -3.42
C LEU A 37 2.88 -3.62 -4.73
N THR A 38 2.65 -4.90 -4.91
CA THR A 38 1.80 -5.43 -5.98
C THR A 38 0.39 -5.66 -5.45
N VAL A 39 -0.59 -5.05 -6.09
CA VAL A 39 -2.03 -5.26 -5.83
C VAL A 39 -2.59 -6.01 -7.03
N SER A 40 -2.99 -7.26 -6.84
CA SER A 40 -3.61 -8.08 -7.88
C SER A 40 -5.09 -8.30 -7.59
N ASN A 41 -5.88 -8.64 -8.61
CA ASN A 41 -7.33 -8.80 -8.56
C ASN A 41 -8.08 -7.51 -8.16
N TRP A 42 -7.56 -6.34 -8.54
CA TRP A 42 -8.25 -5.07 -8.35
C TRP A 42 -9.39 -4.90 -9.37
N HIS A 43 -10.56 -4.47 -8.91
CA HIS A 43 -11.75 -4.25 -9.76
C HIS A 43 -12.46 -2.93 -9.48
N GLY A 44 -11.93 -2.10 -8.58
CA GLY A 44 -12.51 -0.79 -8.26
C GLY A 44 -12.10 0.28 -9.27
N GLU A 45 -12.92 1.31 -9.42
CA GLU A 45 -12.64 2.44 -10.33
C GLU A 45 -11.36 3.21 -9.94
N LEU A 46 -11.13 3.41 -8.65
CA LEU A 46 -9.95 4.06 -8.11
C LEU A 46 -9.36 3.22 -6.98
N LEU A 47 -8.04 3.07 -6.97
CA LEU A 47 -7.33 2.45 -5.87
C LEU A 47 -6.90 3.51 -4.86
N ASP A 48 -7.55 3.53 -3.70
CA ASP A 48 -7.13 4.31 -2.54
C ASP A 48 -6.04 3.57 -1.76
N ILE A 49 -4.91 4.24 -1.51
CA ILE A 49 -3.89 3.75 -0.59
C ILE A 49 -3.54 4.80 0.47
N LYS A 50 -3.25 4.35 1.68
CA LYS A 50 -2.89 5.22 2.79
C LYS A 50 -1.65 4.73 3.52
N MET A 51 -0.83 5.66 3.97
CA MET A 51 0.25 5.36 4.92
C MET A 51 -0.30 5.56 6.33
N PRO A 52 -0.07 4.64 7.27
CA PRO A 52 -0.52 4.84 8.65
C PRO A 52 0.02 6.15 9.24
N ALA A 53 -0.77 6.75 10.13
CA ALA A 53 -0.41 7.99 10.81
C ALA A 53 -0.01 7.78 12.28
N TRP A 54 0.08 6.54 12.75
CA TRP A 54 0.48 6.16 14.11
C TRP A 54 0.79 4.66 14.12
N THR A 55 1.34 4.15 15.23
CA THR A 55 1.57 2.71 15.44
C THR A 55 0.97 2.26 16.77
N PRO A 56 0.36 1.07 16.87
CA PRO A 56 -0.07 0.49 18.13
C PRO A 56 1.03 0.53 19.19
N GLY A 57 0.65 0.82 20.43
CA GLY A 57 1.59 1.05 21.53
C GLY A 57 2.20 2.47 21.58
N SER A 58 1.96 3.33 20.59
CA SER A 58 2.34 4.75 20.61
C SER A 58 1.21 5.66 20.12
N TYR A 59 0.42 6.19 21.05
CA TYR A 59 -0.80 6.98 20.77
C TYR A 59 -0.53 8.44 20.41
N LEU A 60 0.50 8.72 19.60
CA LEU A 60 0.76 10.06 19.09
C LEU A 60 0.80 10.00 17.56
N VAL A 61 0.09 10.93 16.92
CA VAL A 61 0.04 11.06 15.46
C VAL A 61 1.44 11.36 14.93
N ARG A 62 1.95 10.47 14.09
CA ARG A 62 3.23 10.57 13.39
C ARG A 62 3.02 10.96 11.95
N ASP A 63 4.08 11.56 11.42
CA ASP A 63 4.19 11.96 10.03
C ASP A 63 5.16 11.04 9.29
N TYR A 64 4.90 9.73 9.27
CA TYR A 64 5.80 8.76 8.61
C TYR A 64 6.01 9.10 7.14
N VAL A 65 4.98 9.67 6.52
CA VAL A 65 4.97 10.01 5.12
C VAL A 65 5.95 11.13 4.73
N ARG A 66 6.48 11.88 5.70
CA ARG A 66 7.60 12.81 5.46
C ARG A 66 8.86 12.12 4.92
N HIS A 67 9.00 10.80 5.18
CA HIS A 67 10.12 9.98 4.75
C HIS A 67 9.92 9.37 3.35
N LEU A 68 8.73 9.54 2.76
CA LEU A 68 8.40 9.01 1.43
C LEU A 68 9.20 9.70 0.32
N LYS A 69 9.75 8.89 -0.58
CA LYS A 69 10.48 9.32 -1.77
C LYS A 69 10.03 8.50 -2.99
N ASP A 70 10.08 9.14 -4.16
CA ASP A 70 9.92 8.51 -5.48
C ASP A 70 8.68 7.62 -5.63
N PHE A 71 7.56 8.08 -5.07
CA PHE A 71 6.29 7.38 -5.18
C PHE A 71 5.83 7.33 -6.65
N SER A 72 5.51 6.14 -7.13
CA SER A 72 4.97 5.90 -8.47
C SER A 72 4.06 4.68 -8.49
N ALA A 73 3.14 4.64 -9.46
CA ALA A 73 2.32 3.49 -9.76
C ALA A 73 2.39 3.16 -11.25
N VAL A 74 2.47 1.88 -11.57
CA VAL A 74 2.51 1.34 -12.93
C VAL A 74 1.62 0.11 -13.03
N THR A 75 1.20 -0.23 -14.22
CA THR A 75 0.61 -1.54 -14.56
C THR A 75 1.69 -2.64 -14.55
N SER A 76 1.28 -3.90 -14.67
CA SER A 76 2.22 -5.04 -14.71
C SER A 76 3.16 -5.04 -15.92
N ASP A 77 2.76 -4.43 -17.04
CA ASP A 77 3.57 -4.23 -18.25
C ASP A 77 4.40 -2.93 -18.22
N GLY A 78 4.31 -2.14 -17.15
CA GLY A 78 5.15 -0.96 -16.90
C GLY A 78 4.59 0.36 -17.44
N GLN A 79 3.34 0.40 -17.90
CA GLN A 79 2.65 1.65 -18.23
C GLN A 79 2.45 2.48 -16.94
N LYS A 80 2.78 3.77 -16.99
CA LYS A 80 2.58 4.67 -15.83
C LYS A 80 1.09 4.94 -15.62
N LEU A 81 0.66 4.78 -14.37
CA LEU A 81 -0.70 5.08 -13.93
C LEU A 81 -0.82 6.51 -13.41
N THR A 82 -2.01 7.08 -13.50
CA THR A 82 -2.29 8.40 -12.94
C THR A 82 -2.38 8.30 -11.42
N VAL A 83 -1.66 9.18 -10.74
CA VAL A 83 -1.59 9.23 -9.27
C VAL A 83 -1.94 10.63 -8.78
N VAL A 84 -2.91 10.71 -7.86
CA VAL A 84 -3.30 11.95 -7.20
C VAL A 84 -3.07 11.83 -5.69
N LYS A 85 -2.40 12.81 -5.09
CA LYS A 85 -2.27 12.89 -3.64
C LYS A 85 -3.51 13.56 -3.04
N ALA A 86 -4.46 12.74 -2.57
CA ALA A 86 -5.75 13.20 -2.05
C ALA A 86 -5.65 13.82 -0.65
N ALA A 87 -4.71 13.37 0.19
CA ALA A 87 -4.42 13.99 1.49
C ALA A 87 -2.96 13.77 1.90
N LYS A 88 -2.59 14.23 3.12
CA LYS A 88 -1.21 14.15 3.64
C LYS A 88 -0.59 12.76 3.50
N ASN A 89 -1.33 11.73 3.89
CA ASN A 89 -0.94 10.32 3.92
C ASN A 89 -1.83 9.44 3.01
N HIS A 90 -2.47 10.01 1.98
CA HIS A 90 -3.45 9.32 1.13
C HIS A 90 -3.23 9.63 -0.35
N TRP A 91 -3.16 8.58 -1.16
CA TRP A 91 -3.07 8.61 -2.61
C TRP A 91 -4.24 7.87 -3.24
N GLN A 92 -4.66 8.38 -4.39
CA GLN A 92 -5.62 7.75 -5.30
C GLN A 92 -4.90 7.43 -6.60
N ILE A 93 -5.08 6.20 -7.07
CA ILE A 93 -4.48 5.70 -8.30
C ILE A 93 -5.60 5.29 -9.24
N ASP A 94 -5.56 5.80 -10.46
CA ASP A 94 -6.42 5.33 -11.55
C ASP A 94 -5.77 4.05 -12.13
N PRO A 95 -6.44 2.89 -12.07
CA PRO A 95 -5.91 1.64 -12.58
C PRO A 95 -5.90 1.55 -14.11
N ASP A 96 -6.54 2.47 -14.83
CA ASP A 96 -6.68 2.46 -16.30
C ASP A 96 -7.20 1.10 -16.83
N GLY A 97 -8.14 0.52 -16.09
CA GLY A 97 -8.71 -0.81 -16.38
C GLY A 97 -7.82 -2.01 -16.04
N SER A 98 -6.60 -1.81 -15.51
CA SER A 98 -5.72 -2.89 -15.07
C SER A 98 -6.20 -3.53 -13.77
N SER A 99 -6.21 -4.86 -13.72
CA SER A 99 -6.49 -5.63 -12.50
C SER A 99 -5.23 -5.89 -11.65
N GLU A 100 -4.06 -5.53 -12.16
CA GLU A 100 -2.78 -5.60 -11.45
C GLU A 100 -2.07 -4.24 -11.47
N ILE A 101 -1.77 -3.74 -10.26
CA ILE A 101 -1.19 -2.43 -10.04
C ILE A 101 0.07 -2.61 -9.21
N VAL A 102 1.18 -2.03 -9.67
CA VAL A 102 2.48 -2.07 -9.00
C VAL A 102 2.83 -0.66 -8.52
N ILE A 103 2.95 -0.52 -7.21
CA ILE A 103 3.29 0.73 -6.53
C ILE A 103 4.74 0.62 -6.06
N ASN A 104 5.59 1.56 -6.48
CA ASN A 104 6.99 1.63 -6.11
C ASN A 104 7.27 2.92 -5.36
N TYR A 105 8.03 2.83 -4.28
CA TYR A 105 8.45 3.98 -3.49
C TYR A 105 9.68 3.65 -2.64
N ARG A 106 10.27 4.68 -2.05
CA ARG A 106 11.35 4.55 -1.09
C ARG A 106 10.99 5.24 0.23
N ILE A 107 11.51 4.71 1.33
CA ILE A 107 11.32 5.28 2.68
C ILE A 107 12.69 5.55 3.31
N PHE A 108 12.93 6.81 3.65
CA PHE A 108 14.13 7.20 4.41
C PHE A 108 14.03 6.77 5.88
N ALA A 109 15.03 6.04 6.36
CA ALA A 109 15.05 5.31 7.61
C ALA A 109 16.33 5.58 8.38
N ASN A 110 16.41 6.72 9.08
CA ASN A 110 17.57 7.10 9.89
C ASN A 110 17.18 7.46 11.33
N GLU A 111 16.15 6.79 11.86
CA GLU A 111 15.64 7.01 13.22
C GLU A 111 15.56 5.68 13.97
N LEU A 112 16.57 5.41 14.80
CA LEU A 112 16.65 4.19 15.60
C LEU A 112 15.71 4.25 16.82
N THR A 113 14.44 3.94 16.60
CA THR A 113 13.43 3.77 17.65
C THR A 113 12.48 2.64 17.30
N VAL A 114 11.83 2.03 18.29
CA VAL A 114 10.82 0.96 18.07
C VAL A 114 9.54 1.42 17.34
N ARG A 115 9.43 2.71 17.01
CA ARG A 115 8.25 3.34 16.41
C ARG A 115 8.48 3.78 14.96
N THR A 116 9.73 3.78 14.51
CA THR A 116 10.18 4.35 13.23
C THR A 116 10.99 3.30 12.47
N ASN A 117 11.77 3.74 11.48
CA ASN A 117 12.65 2.87 10.71
C ASN A 117 14.09 3.35 10.84
N HIS A 118 15.02 2.40 10.85
CA HIS A 118 16.44 2.64 10.79
C HIS A 118 17.09 1.65 9.83
N LEU A 119 17.96 2.14 8.97
CA LEU A 119 18.71 1.32 8.03
C LEU A 119 20.08 1.93 7.85
N ASP A 120 21.13 1.16 8.08
CA ASP A 120 22.50 1.54 7.73
C ASP A 120 23.29 0.32 7.28
N ALA A 121 24.59 0.48 7.05
CA ALA A 121 25.46 -0.61 6.60
C ALA A 121 25.59 -1.78 7.61
N THR A 122 25.14 -1.61 8.86
CA THR A 122 25.27 -2.60 9.93
C THR A 122 23.98 -3.37 10.19
N HIS A 123 22.82 -2.72 10.08
CA HIS A 123 21.53 -3.36 10.33
C HIS A 123 20.36 -2.62 9.66
N GLY A 124 19.26 -3.36 9.50
CA GLY A 124 17.96 -2.82 9.13
C GLY A 124 16.93 -3.13 10.21
N TYR A 125 16.18 -2.11 10.62
CA TYR A 125 15.01 -2.19 11.47
C TYR A 125 13.87 -1.39 10.82
N PHE A 126 12.69 -1.97 10.74
CA PHE A 126 11.51 -1.24 10.28
C PHE A 126 10.26 -1.62 11.06
N ASN A 127 9.37 -0.65 11.21
CA ASN A 127 8.01 -0.84 11.65
C ASN A 127 7.09 -0.77 10.41
N PRO A 128 6.28 -1.81 10.12
CA PRO A 128 5.38 -1.79 8.95
C PRO A 128 4.46 -0.58 8.90
N ALA A 129 4.04 -0.02 10.04
CA ALA A 129 3.20 1.18 10.05
C ALA A 129 3.93 2.42 9.49
N ALA A 130 5.26 2.46 9.59
CA ALA A 130 6.10 3.53 9.07
C ALA A 130 6.70 3.20 7.69
N LEU A 131 6.37 2.04 7.11
CA LEU A 131 6.99 1.55 5.88
C LEU A 131 5.95 1.20 4.81
N CYS A 132 4.90 0.46 5.17
CA CYS A 132 3.94 -0.08 4.22
C CYS A 132 2.72 0.83 4.09
N PHE A 133 2.36 1.16 2.85
CA PHE A 133 1.00 1.58 2.53
C PHE A 133 0.00 0.46 2.83
N TYR A 134 -1.27 0.80 3.03
CA TYR A 134 -2.38 -0.12 3.12
C TYR A 134 -3.54 0.35 2.24
N ILE A 135 -4.44 -0.56 1.89
CA ILE A 135 -5.69 -0.25 1.18
C ILE A 135 -6.81 -0.19 2.23
N PRO A 136 -7.48 0.96 2.42
CA PRO A 136 -8.58 1.07 3.37
C PRO A 136 -9.68 0.05 3.10
N GLY A 137 -10.14 -0.66 4.14
CA GLY A 137 -11.15 -1.72 4.04
C GLY A 137 -10.60 -3.11 3.71
N TYR A 138 -9.30 -3.22 3.40
CA TYR A 138 -8.61 -4.48 3.12
C TYR A 138 -7.40 -4.71 4.04
N GLU A 139 -7.40 -4.10 5.23
CA GLU A 139 -6.28 -4.15 6.20
C GLU A 139 -5.99 -5.57 6.72
N TYR A 140 -6.98 -6.46 6.64
CA TYR A 140 -6.90 -7.84 7.12
C TYR A 140 -6.84 -8.86 5.99
N CYS A 141 -6.74 -8.42 4.74
CA CYS A 141 -6.59 -9.32 3.61
C CYS A 141 -5.17 -9.91 3.59
N PRO A 142 -5.04 -11.23 3.40
CA PRO A 142 -3.75 -11.91 3.42
C PRO A 142 -2.86 -11.55 2.21
#